data_AF-A0AAD5VXY8-F1
#
_entry.id   AF-A0AAD5VXY8-F1
#
_cell.length_a   1.000
_cell.length_b   1.000
_cell.length_c   1.000
_cell.angle_alpha   90.00
_cell.angle_beta   90.00
_cell.angle_gamma   90.00
#
_symmetry.space_group_name_H-M   'P 1'
#
loop_
_entity.id
_entity.type
_entity.pdbx_description
1 polymer ?
#
loop_
_entity_poly.entity_id
_entity_poly.type
_entity_poly.pdbx_seq_one_letter_code
_entity_poly.pdbx_strand_id
1 'polypeptide(L)'
;MTTHMQQPGLRLLPVELLYEIQLYALSPALPCLSQFFLDIFKGTPISFRVQFLLASCTNILTPSHTADILSKALRYPLCTLPVLDQLYIKLEYLTQSESPLIIPHDSKLGRRTRTCEIPRRIFRALTSRKDGQDWRTSDEPLPFIQHLLSKGSNFPAFDPNSHQGYALTRAVHARHTPLIRLLLQMGASPTYKEGMAVKVAIKQKNLKMVKLLVERDDRDGSLLPPGLAKAEAQAQKPQKGKRRRLEDRIEVDQSMLKLAVKCNAGDIIDYFAWEKGVVPDMQTLTSMTSMRK
;
A
#
# COMPACT_ATOMS: atom_id res chain seq x y z
N MET A 1 -32.60 -41.47 -29.76
CA MET A 1 -31.20 -41.19 -29.38
C MET A 1 -30.73 -39.95 -30.13
N THR A 2 -31.00 -38.77 -29.58
CA THR A 2 -30.59 -37.49 -30.18
C THR A 2 -29.17 -37.17 -29.72
N THR A 3 -28.20 -37.36 -30.60
CA THR A 3 -26.85 -36.83 -30.44
C THR A 3 -26.93 -35.32 -30.41
N HIS A 4 -26.74 -34.72 -29.23
CA HIS A 4 -26.54 -33.27 -29.11
C HIS A 4 -25.24 -32.95 -29.87
N MET A 5 -25.36 -32.53 -31.13
CA MET A 5 -24.25 -31.93 -31.87
C MET A 5 -23.79 -30.71 -31.05
N GLN A 6 -22.61 -30.82 -30.42
CA GLN A 6 -21.97 -29.67 -29.80
C GLN A 6 -21.71 -28.65 -30.91
N GLN A 7 -22.47 -27.56 -30.92
CA GLN A 7 -22.26 -26.50 -31.90
C GLN A 7 -20.81 -25.99 -31.77
N PRO A 8 -20.09 -25.81 -32.90
CA PRO A 8 -18.75 -25.25 -32.86
C PRO A 8 -18.82 -23.86 -32.23
N GLY A 9 -18.08 -23.67 -31.14
CA GLY A 9 -18.10 -22.43 -30.37
C GLY A 9 -16.76 -22.20 -29.68
N LEU A 10 -16.62 -21.07 -28.99
CA LEU A 10 -15.37 -20.64 -28.34
C LEU A 10 -14.78 -21.67 -27.36
N ARG A 11 -15.58 -22.66 -26.92
CA ARG A 11 -15.15 -23.75 -26.03
C ARG A 11 -14.26 -24.79 -26.72
N LEU A 12 -14.32 -24.88 -28.05
CA LEU A 12 -13.56 -25.84 -28.85
C LEU A 12 -12.27 -25.24 -29.41
N LEU A 13 -12.03 -23.95 -29.18
CA LEU A 13 -10.79 -23.30 -29.58
C LEU A 13 -9.62 -23.77 -28.70
N PRO A 14 -8.43 -23.96 -29.28
CA PRO A 14 -7.18 -24.06 -28.52
C PRO A 14 -7.03 -22.88 -27.56
N VAL A 15 -6.48 -23.14 -26.38
CA VAL A 15 -6.31 -22.12 -25.33
C VAL A 15 -5.39 -20.99 -25.79
N GLU A 16 -4.45 -21.28 -26.68
CA GLU A 16 -3.53 -20.32 -27.29
C GLU A 16 -4.28 -19.26 -28.09
N LEU A 17 -5.30 -19.64 -28.86
CA LEU A 17 -6.12 -18.68 -29.60
C LEU A 17 -6.96 -17.81 -28.65
N LEU A 18 -7.43 -18.37 -27.54
CA LEU A 18 -8.13 -17.61 -26.51
C LEU A 18 -7.22 -16.60 -25.82
N TYR A 19 -5.94 -16.93 -25.65
CA TYR A 19 -4.91 -15.99 -25.19
C TYR A 19 -4.69 -14.85 -26.19
N GLU A 20 -4.52 -15.16 -27.47
CA GLU A 20 -4.36 -14.12 -28.50
C GLU A 20 -5.56 -13.18 -28.55
N ILE A 21 -6.78 -13.73 -28.55
CA ILE A 21 -8.02 -12.92 -28.50
C ILE A 21 -7.98 -11.95 -27.33
N GLN A 22 -7.55 -12.40 -26.14
CA GLN A 22 -7.45 -11.54 -24.97
C GLN A 22 -6.36 -10.47 -25.08
N LEU A 23 -5.23 -10.79 -25.70
CA LEU A 23 -4.14 -9.83 -25.93
C LEU A 23 -4.50 -8.76 -26.95
N TYR A 24 -5.32 -9.10 -27.95
CA TYR A 24 -5.84 -8.11 -28.91
C TYR A 24 -6.98 -7.29 -28.32
N ALA A 25 -7.89 -7.92 -27.59
CA ALA A 25 -9.06 -7.23 -27.02
C ALA A 25 -8.68 -6.32 -25.84
N LEU A 26 -7.64 -6.68 -25.07
CA LEU A 26 -7.23 -6.00 -23.83
C LEU A 26 -8.37 -5.76 -22.82
N SER A 27 -9.41 -6.59 -22.90
CA SER A 27 -10.63 -6.40 -22.11
C SER A 27 -10.50 -7.10 -20.75
N PRO A 28 -10.58 -6.37 -19.62
CA PRO A 28 -10.56 -7.00 -18.31
C PRO A 28 -11.84 -7.83 -18.02
N ALA A 29 -12.88 -7.70 -18.85
CA ALA A 29 -14.15 -8.40 -18.67
C ALA A 29 -14.16 -9.82 -19.25
N LEU A 30 -13.31 -10.12 -20.24
CA LEU A 30 -13.32 -11.44 -20.93
C LEU A 30 -13.15 -12.62 -19.95
N PRO A 31 -12.22 -12.58 -18.98
CA PRO A 31 -12.09 -13.67 -18.01
C PRO A 31 -13.31 -13.85 -17.10
N CYS A 32 -14.17 -12.84 -16.99
CA CYS A 32 -15.33 -12.84 -16.10
C CYS A 32 -16.62 -13.28 -16.80
N LEU A 33 -16.61 -13.50 -18.13
CA LEU A 33 -17.83 -13.81 -18.89
C LEU A 33 -18.42 -15.18 -18.57
N SER A 34 -17.57 -16.17 -18.25
CA SER A 34 -18.02 -17.50 -17.88
C SER A 34 -16.97 -18.22 -17.04
N GLN A 35 -17.39 -19.27 -16.34
CA GLN A 35 -16.47 -20.11 -15.54
C GLN A 35 -15.38 -20.75 -16.40
N PHE A 36 -15.71 -21.14 -17.65
CA PHE A 36 -14.76 -21.68 -18.61
C PHE A 36 -13.61 -20.70 -18.90
N PHE A 37 -13.93 -19.46 -19.24
CA PHE A 37 -12.92 -18.42 -19.46
C PHE A 37 -12.15 -18.10 -18.19
N LEU A 38 -12.84 -18.03 -17.06
CA LEU A 38 -12.21 -17.76 -15.78
C LEU A 38 -11.13 -18.80 -15.46
N ASP A 39 -11.42 -20.09 -15.65
CA ASP A 39 -10.50 -21.17 -15.34
C ASP A 39 -9.32 -21.23 -16.33
N ILE A 40 -9.55 -20.96 -17.62
CA ILE A 40 -8.48 -20.79 -18.61
C ILE A 40 -7.55 -19.64 -18.23
N PHE A 41 -8.08 -18.44 -17.99
CA PHE A 41 -7.25 -17.28 -17.73
C PHE A 41 -6.57 -17.32 -16.36
N LYS A 42 -7.15 -18.01 -15.37
CA LYS A 42 -6.47 -18.35 -14.11
C LYS A 42 -5.23 -19.22 -14.31
N GLY A 43 -5.24 -20.10 -15.32
CA GLY A 43 -4.13 -21.00 -15.67
C GLY A 43 -3.07 -20.39 -16.58
N THR A 44 -3.19 -19.12 -16.96
CA THR A 44 -2.26 -18.48 -17.91
C THR A 44 -0.81 -18.45 -17.42
N PRO A 45 0.17 -18.61 -18.34
CA PRO A 45 1.59 -18.51 -18.01
C PRO A 45 1.99 -17.09 -17.61
N ILE A 46 3.10 -16.96 -16.89
CA ILE A 46 3.62 -15.66 -16.41
C ILE A 46 3.92 -14.72 -17.58
N SER A 47 4.52 -15.23 -18.66
CA SER A 47 4.84 -14.46 -19.87
C SER A 47 3.60 -13.79 -20.47
N PHE A 48 2.50 -14.55 -20.60
CA PHE A 48 1.22 -14.03 -21.06
C PHE A 48 0.70 -12.90 -20.15
N ARG A 49 0.72 -13.11 -18.83
CA ARG A 49 0.24 -12.09 -17.87
C ARG A 49 1.05 -10.81 -17.96
N VAL A 50 2.38 -10.91 -18.10
CA VAL A 50 3.26 -9.75 -18.26
C VAL A 50 2.95 -9.01 -19.57
N GLN A 51 2.80 -9.75 -20.68
CA GLN A 51 2.47 -9.16 -21.97
C GLN A 51 1.11 -8.45 -21.94
N PHE A 52 0.09 -9.09 -21.36
CA PHE A 52 -1.22 -8.51 -21.18
C PHE A 52 -1.17 -7.24 -20.31
N LEU A 53 -0.45 -7.27 -19.19
CA LEU A 53 -0.31 -6.10 -18.31
C LEU A 53 0.40 -4.95 -19.02
N LEU A 54 1.50 -5.21 -19.73
CA LEU A 54 2.21 -4.18 -20.48
C LEU A 54 1.29 -3.55 -21.52
N ALA A 55 0.65 -4.36 -22.36
CA ALA A 55 -0.26 -3.87 -23.40
C ALA A 55 -1.47 -3.11 -22.81
N SER A 56 -1.98 -3.53 -21.66
CA SER A 56 -3.10 -2.86 -20.98
C SER A 56 -2.70 -1.55 -20.29
N CYS A 57 -1.41 -1.39 -19.95
CA CYS A 57 -0.92 -0.24 -19.19
C CYS A 57 -0.26 0.83 -20.06
N THR A 58 0.24 0.47 -21.24
CA THR A 58 0.79 1.38 -22.24
C THR A 58 -0.30 1.98 -23.12
N ASN A 59 -0.02 3.14 -23.70
CA ASN A 59 -0.83 3.72 -24.77
C ASN A 59 -0.03 3.64 -26.07
N ILE A 60 -0.67 3.20 -27.15
CA ILE A 60 -0.04 3.11 -28.47
C ILE A 60 0.18 4.52 -29.04
N LEU A 61 -0.67 5.48 -28.69
CA LEU A 61 -0.64 6.84 -29.22
C LEU A 61 0.30 7.77 -28.46
N THR A 62 0.59 7.47 -27.18
CA THR A 62 1.40 8.34 -26.33
C THR A 62 2.37 7.55 -25.45
N PRO A 63 3.62 8.04 -25.32
CA PRO A 63 4.60 7.37 -24.50
C PRO A 63 4.19 7.39 -23.03
N SER A 64 4.39 6.26 -22.35
CA SER A 64 4.00 6.05 -20.96
C SER A 64 5.23 5.96 -20.06
N HIS A 65 5.21 6.63 -18.91
CA HIS A 65 6.29 6.50 -17.93
C HIS A 65 6.24 5.15 -17.23
N THR A 66 7.39 4.60 -16.88
CA THR A 66 7.47 3.33 -16.12
C THR A 66 6.70 3.38 -14.79
N ALA A 67 6.67 4.53 -14.11
CA ALA A 67 5.87 4.75 -12.91
C ALA A 67 4.36 4.62 -13.13
N ASP A 68 3.86 5.16 -14.24
CA ASP A 68 2.44 5.10 -14.57
C ASP A 68 2.06 3.66 -14.95
N ILE A 69 2.94 2.96 -15.69
CA ILE A 69 2.76 1.55 -16.05
C ILE A 69 2.69 0.67 -14.79
N LEU A 70 3.65 0.82 -13.87
CA LEU A 70 3.66 0.05 -12.62
C LEU A 70 2.45 0.37 -11.75
N SER A 71 2.08 1.64 -11.62
CA SER A 71 0.89 2.08 -10.87
C SER A 71 -0.38 1.43 -11.39
N LYS A 72 -0.53 1.33 -12.72
CA LYS A 72 -1.65 0.62 -13.35
C LYS A 72 -1.55 -0.88 -13.16
N ALA A 73 -0.39 -1.49 -13.40
CA ALA A 73 -0.18 -2.93 -13.33
C ALA A 73 -0.52 -3.49 -11.94
N LEU A 74 -0.10 -2.82 -10.86
CA LEU A 74 -0.39 -3.24 -9.48
C LEU A 74 -1.89 -3.29 -9.15
N ARG A 75 -2.73 -2.52 -9.87
CA ARG A 75 -4.20 -2.55 -9.71
C ARG A 75 -4.80 -3.88 -10.15
N TYR A 76 -4.14 -4.60 -11.07
CA TYR A 76 -4.60 -5.90 -11.54
C TYR A 76 -4.29 -7.01 -10.52
N PRO A 77 -5.25 -7.91 -10.21
CA PRO A 77 -5.00 -9.10 -9.42
C PRO A 77 -3.94 -10.05 -10.02
N LEU A 78 -3.75 -9.98 -11.33
CA LEU A 78 -2.77 -10.77 -12.08
C LEU A 78 -1.32 -10.40 -11.74
N CYS A 79 -1.08 -9.21 -11.19
CA CYS A 79 0.25 -8.76 -10.78
C CYS A 79 0.63 -9.39 -9.42
N THR A 80 1.06 -10.65 -9.47
CA THR A 80 1.65 -11.41 -8.36
C THR A 80 3.17 -11.21 -8.32
N LEU A 81 3.86 -11.67 -7.27
CA LEU A 81 5.33 -11.54 -7.15
C LEU A 81 6.09 -12.05 -8.39
N PRO A 82 5.85 -13.28 -8.91
CA PRO A 82 6.57 -13.75 -10.09
C PRO A 82 6.29 -12.92 -11.35
N VAL A 83 5.06 -12.43 -11.51
CA VAL A 83 4.66 -11.58 -12.64
C VAL A 83 5.32 -10.21 -12.53
N LEU A 84 5.40 -9.66 -11.32
CA LEU A 84 6.06 -8.39 -11.04
C LEU A 84 7.56 -8.46 -11.34
N ASP A 85 8.24 -9.55 -10.95
CA ASP A 85 9.66 -9.75 -11.28
C ASP A 85 9.92 -9.79 -12.79
N GLN A 86 9.12 -10.55 -13.53
CA GLN A 86 9.24 -10.61 -14.99
C GLN A 86 8.85 -9.29 -15.65
N LEU A 87 7.87 -8.57 -15.11
CA LEU A 87 7.50 -7.23 -15.56
C LEU A 87 8.66 -6.24 -15.40
N TYR A 88 9.38 -6.30 -14.27
CA TYR A 88 10.54 -5.45 -14.04
C TYR A 88 11.65 -5.72 -15.06
N ILE A 89 12.02 -6.98 -15.27
CA ILE A 89 13.02 -7.37 -16.28
C ILE A 89 12.62 -6.85 -17.67
N LYS A 90 11.34 -7.01 -18.03
CA LYS A 90 10.84 -6.58 -19.34
C LYS A 90 10.85 -5.06 -19.49
N LEU A 91 10.46 -4.31 -18.46
CA LEU A 91 10.51 -2.84 -18.46
C LEU A 91 11.95 -2.34 -18.56
N GLU A 92 12.88 -2.93 -17.81
CA GLU A 92 14.30 -2.59 -17.86
C GLU A 92 14.87 -2.79 -19.27
N TYR A 93 14.62 -3.95 -19.87
CA TYR A 93 15.01 -4.23 -21.25
C TYR A 93 14.44 -3.20 -22.24
N LEU A 94 13.15 -2.88 -22.14
CA LEU A 94 12.50 -1.92 -23.05
C LEU A 94 13.00 -0.48 -22.87
N THR A 95 13.40 -0.10 -21.65
CA THR A 95 14.02 1.20 -21.40
C THR A 95 15.46 1.28 -21.93
N GLN A 96 16.22 0.19 -21.85
CA GLN A 96 17.57 0.11 -22.40
C GLN A 96 17.58 0.08 -23.92
N SER A 97 16.55 -0.49 -24.54
CA SER A 97 16.38 -0.51 -26.00
C SER A 97 15.79 0.79 -26.57
N GLU A 98 15.72 1.88 -25.77
CA GLU A 98 15.20 3.20 -26.15
C GLU A 98 13.83 3.14 -26.85
N SER A 99 12.90 2.31 -26.33
CA SER A 99 11.57 2.21 -26.94
C SER A 99 10.86 3.57 -26.96
N PRO A 100 10.33 4.02 -28.11
CA PRO A 100 9.68 5.33 -28.22
C PRO A 100 8.37 5.41 -27.42
N LEU A 101 7.84 4.27 -26.96
CA LEU A 101 6.58 4.18 -26.22
C LEU A 101 6.77 4.20 -24.70
N ILE A 102 8.00 4.03 -24.19
CA ILE A 102 8.26 3.91 -22.74
C ILE A 102 9.29 4.94 -22.33
N ILE A 103 8.90 5.85 -21.44
CA ILE A 103 9.80 6.83 -20.87
C ILE A 103 10.37 6.27 -19.56
N PRO A 104 11.71 6.12 -19.45
CA PRO A 104 12.33 5.64 -18.22
C PRO A 104 12.06 6.56 -17.04
N HIS A 105 12.19 6.02 -15.83
CA HIS A 105 12.14 6.83 -14.62
C HIS A 105 13.42 7.66 -14.53
N ASP A 106 13.27 8.97 -14.46
CA ASP A 106 14.40 9.89 -14.34
C ASP A 106 14.74 10.08 -12.85
N SER A 107 15.81 9.41 -12.40
CA SER A 107 16.29 9.52 -11.02
C SER A 107 17.21 10.73 -10.80
N LYS A 108 17.56 11.50 -11.85
CA LYS A 108 18.67 12.46 -11.83
C LYS A 108 18.30 13.92 -12.13
N LEU A 109 17.12 14.20 -12.68
CA LEU A 109 16.67 15.59 -12.79
C LEU A 109 15.96 16.02 -11.51
N GLY A 110 16.37 17.15 -10.92
CA GLY A 110 15.74 17.81 -9.76
C GLY A 110 14.29 18.31 -9.99
N ARG A 111 13.55 17.67 -10.90
CA ARG A 111 12.10 17.75 -11.06
C ARG A 111 11.47 16.67 -10.18
N ARG A 112 10.27 16.93 -9.65
CA ARG A 112 9.46 15.99 -8.84
C ARG A 112 9.61 14.55 -9.37
N THR A 113 10.27 13.69 -8.60
CA THR A 113 10.38 12.26 -8.92
C THR A 113 8.97 11.71 -9.07
N ARG A 114 8.67 11.09 -10.22
CA ARG A 114 7.36 10.48 -10.43
C ARG A 114 7.25 9.28 -9.51
N THR A 115 6.36 9.35 -8.53
CA THR A 115 6.10 8.24 -7.62
C THR A 115 5.12 7.25 -8.23
N CYS A 116 5.27 5.98 -7.84
CA CYS A 116 4.32 4.94 -8.16
C CYS A 116 3.25 4.88 -7.06
N GLU A 117 1.98 4.85 -7.45
CA GLU A 117 0.87 4.72 -6.51
C GLU A 117 0.78 3.29 -5.97
N ILE A 118 0.56 3.13 -4.66
CA ILE A 118 0.26 1.82 -4.06
C ILE A 118 -1.27 1.62 -4.06
N PRO A 119 -1.82 0.68 -4.84
CA PRO A 119 -3.25 0.56 -5.01
C PRO A 119 -3.96 -0.02 -3.78
N ARG A 120 -5.18 0.44 -3.54
CA ARG A 120 -6.04 -0.03 -2.43
C ARG A 120 -6.24 -1.55 -2.38
N ARG A 121 -6.15 -2.23 -3.54
CA ARG A 121 -6.34 -3.69 -3.66
C ARG A 121 -5.41 -4.46 -2.71
N ILE A 122 -4.15 -4.05 -2.62
CA ILE A 122 -3.12 -4.71 -1.79
C ILE A 122 -3.55 -4.77 -0.32
N PHE A 123 -4.20 -3.70 0.16
CA PHE A 123 -4.67 -3.60 1.54
C PHE A 123 -6.13 -4.04 1.72
N ARG A 124 -6.84 -4.41 0.64
CA ARG A 124 -8.29 -4.65 0.69
C ARG A 124 -8.66 -5.85 1.54
N ALA A 125 -7.80 -6.88 1.56
CA ALA A 125 -7.99 -8.10 2.33
C ALA A 125 -7.64 -7.96 3.83
N LEU A 126 -7.07 -6.83 4.27
CA LEU A 126 -6.67 -6.63 5.65
C LEU A 126 -7.88 -6.43 6.57
N THR A 127 -8.22 -7.45 7.35
CA THR A 127 -9.26 -7.42 8.38
C THR A 127 -8.65 -7.71 9.75
N SER A 128 -9.29 -7.29 10.84
CA SER A 128 -8.87 -7.71 12.18
C SER A 128 -8.90 -9.24 12.26
N ARG A 129 -7.81 -9.86 12.73
CA ARG A 129 -7.78 -11.31 12.99
C ARG A 129 -8.78 -11.64 14.10
N LYS A 130 -9.61 -12.66 13.87
CA LYS A 130 -10.54 -13.19 14.88
C LYS A 130 -9.87 -14.20 15.79
N ASP A 131 -8.77 -14.78 15.31
CA ASP A 131 -8.09 -15.93 15.92
C ASP A 131 -7.17 -15.52 17.10
N GLY A 132 -7.18 -14.24 17.49
CA GLY A 132 -6.35 -13.70 18.58
C GLY A 132 -4.84 -13.63 18.28
N GLN A 133 -4.40 -14.13 17.12
CA GLN A 133 -2.99 -14.12 16.72
C GLN A 133 -2.55 -12.75 16.20
N ASP A 134 -1.35 -12.34 16.60
CA ASP A 134 -0.69 -11.15 16.07
C ASP A 134 -0.21 -11.36 14.64
N TRP A 135 -0.15 -10.27 13.88
CA TRP A 135 0.43 -10.24 12.54
C TRP A 135 1.95 -10.39 12.59
N ARG A 136 2.48 -11.25 11.71
CA ARG A 136 3.91 -11.51 11.53
C ARG A 136 4.44 -10.78 10.30
N THR A 137 5.76 -10.72 10.16
CA THR A 137 6.42 -10.16 8.96
C THR A 137 6.24 -11.04 7.72
N SER A 138 5.95 -12.34 7.90
CA SER A 138 5.64 -13.27 6.81
C SER A 138 4.22 -13.15 6.27
N ASP A 139 3.35 -12.40 6.93
CA ASP A 139 1.94 -12.31 6.57
C ASP A 139 1.70 -11.27 5.45
N GLU A 140 0.88 -11.61 4.46
CA GLU A 140 0.49 -10.67 3.41
C GLU A 140 -0.25 -9.44 3.98
N PRO A 141 -0.04 -8.22 3.43
CA PRO A 141 0.70 -7.91 2.21
C PRO A 141 2.18 -7.56 2.43
N LEU A 142 2.74 -7.85 3.62
CA LEU A 142 4.05 -7.31 4.01
C LEU A 142 5.20 -7.83 3.14
N PRO A 143 5.35 -9.15 2.86
CA PRO A 143 6.37 -9.66 1.95
C PRO A 143 6.25 -9.07 0.55
N PHE A 144 5.02 -8.91 0.04
CA PHE A 144 4.78 -8.30 -1.26
C PHE A 144 5.31 -6.87 -1.34
N ILE A 145 5.04 -6.05 -0.33
CA ILE A 145 5.50 -4.65 -0.27
C ILE A 145 7.01 -4.58 -0.07
N GLN A 146 7.59 -5.43 0.78
CA GLN A 146 9.04 -5.47 0.96
C GLN A 146 9.76 -5.84 -0.34
N HIS A 147 9.23 -6.81 -1.10
CA HIS A 147 9.77 -7.18 -2.40
C HIS A 147 9.68 -6.04 -3.40
N LEU A 148 8.54 -5.33 -3.42
CA LEU A 148 8.32 -4.14 -4.25
C LEU A 148 9.38 -3.06 -3.99
N LEU A 149 9.74 -2.86 -2.71
CA LEU A 149 10.76 -1.89 -2.29
C LEU A 149 12.20 -2.38 -2.54
N SER A 150 12.44 -3.69 -2.60
CA SER A 150 13.78 -4.26 -2.76
C SER A 150 14.46 -3.90 -4.09
N LYS A 151 13.69 -3.56 -5.13
CA LYS A 151 14.19 -3.32 -6.49
C LYS A 151 14.97 -2.01 -6.67
N GLY A 152 15.06 -1.19 -5.63
CA GLY A 152 16.01 -0.06 -5.56
C GLY A 152 15.72 1.09 -6.52
N SER A 153 16.75 1.87 -6.84
CA SER A 153 16.68 3.14 -7.58
C SER A 153 16.36 3.02 -9.07
N ASN A 154 16.39 1.82 -9.63
CA ASN A 154 16.07 1.57 -11.05
C ASN A 154 14.58 1.74 -11.33
N PHE A 155 13.76 1.74 -10.28
CA PHE A 155 12.31 1.88 -10.36
C PHE A 155 11.83 3.06 -9.52
N PRO A 156 10.65 3.63 -9.87
CA PRO A 156 10.09 4.78 -9.19
C PRO A 156 9.84 4.51 -7.71
N ALA A 157 10.03 5.54 -6.88
CA ALA A 157 9.68 5.50 -5.47
C ALA A 157 8.18 5.30 -5.30
N PHE A 158 7.77 4.50 -4.31
CA PHE A 158 6.36 4.25 -4.02
C PHE A 158 5.81 5.28 -3.04
N ASP A 159 4.65 5.84 -3.34
CA ASP A 159 3.98 6.78 -2.44
C ASP A 159 3.11 6.03 -1.42
N PRO A 160 3.51 5.97 -0.14
CA PRO A 160 2.71 5.31 0.90
C PRO A 160 1.41 6.08 1.25
N ASN A 161 1.32 7.35 0.84
CA ASN A 161 0.19 8.23 1.12
C ASN A 161 -0.88 8.23 0.03
N SER A 162 -0.66 7.43 -1.02
CA SER A 162 -1.60 7.23 -2.11
C SER A 162 -3.00 6.94 -1.59
N HIS A 163 -3.99 7.51 -2.29
CA HIS A 163 -5.39 7.45 -1.91
C HIS A 163 -5.73 8.03 -0.53
N GLN A 164 -5.00 9.09 -0.11
CA GLN A 164 -5.23 9.83 1.13
C GLN A 164 -5.00 8.97 2.38
N GLY A 165 -3.85 8.30 2.48
CA GLY A 165 -3.46 7.53 3.67
C GLY A 165 -4.29 6.24 3.89
N TYR A 166 -4.87 5.70 2.82
CA TYR A 166 -5.71 4.48 2.90
C TYR A 166 -4.93 3.28 3.45
N ALA A 167 -3.69 3.09 3.00
CA ALA A 167 -2.82 1.99 3.42
C ALA A 167 -2.64 1.97 4.94
N LEU A 168 -2.19 3.10 5.51
CA LEU A 168 -1.96 3.24 6.94
C LEU A 168 -3.26 3.03 7.75
N THR A 169 -4.36 3.64 7.30
CA THR A 169 -5.67 3.49 7.97
C THR A 169 -6.13 2.02 7.99
N ARG A 170 -5.95 1.29 6.89
CA ARG A 170 -6.31 -0.14 6.80
C ARG A 170 -5.40 -1.02 7.66
N ALA A 171 -4.10 -0.74 7.70
CA ALA A 171 -3.15 -1.46 8.55
C ALA A 171 -3.50 -1.29 10.04
N VAL A 172 -3.85 -0.06 10.46
CA VAL A 172 -4.33 0.24 11.82
C VAL A 172 -5.65 -0.48 12.11
N HIS A 173 -6.61 -0.45 11.18
CA HIS A 173 -7.87 -1.17 11.33
C HIS A 173 -7.64 -2.67 11.57
N ALA A 174 -6.67 -3.27 10.87
CA ALA A 174 -6.32 -4.68 11.03
C ALA A 174 -5.41 -4.98 12.24
N ARG A 175 -4.91 -3.96 12.95
CA ARG A 175 -3.90 -4.06 14.02
C ARG A 175 -2.58 -4.70 13.55
N HIS A 176 -2.20 -4.46 12.30
CA HIS A 176 -1.00 -5.04 11.70
C HIS A 176 0.25 -4.20 12.03
N THR A 177 0.73 -4.28 13.28
CA THR A 177 1.86 -3.46 13.78
C THR A 177 3.11 -3.48 12.88
N PRO A 178 3.59 -4.63 12.36
CA PRO A 178 4.75 -4.64 11.46
C PRO A 178 4.55 -3.81 10.19
N LEU A 179 3.36 -3.88 9.58
CA LEU A 179 3.02 -3.14 8.38
C LEU A 179 2.89 -1.64 8.67
N ILE A 180 2.34 -1.27 9.82
CA ILE A 180 2.23 0.13 10.25
C ILE A 180 3.61 0.76 10.37
N ARG A 181 4.56 0.07 11.02
CA ARG A 181 5.95 0.53 11.13
C ARG A 181 6.59 0.70 9.76
N LEU A 182 6.45 -0.29 8.87
CA LEU A 182 6.99 -0.20 7.51
C LEU A 182 6.41 1.00 6.75
N LEU A 183 5.09 1.22 6.81
CA LEU A 183 4.46 2.37 6.14
C LEU A 183 4.93 3.71 6.71
N LEU A 184 5.03 3.85 8.04
CA LEU A 184 5.54 5.06 8.68
C LEU A 184 7.02 5.33 8.31
N GLN A 185 7.83 4.28 8.17
CA GLN A 185 9.21 4.37 7.69
C GLN A 185 9.32 4.80 6.24
N MET A 186 8.36 4.41 5.39
CA MET A 186 8.27 4.89 4.01
C MET A 186 7.82 6.36 3.90
N GLY A 187 7.46 7.01 5.01
CA GLY A 187 6.92 8.37 5.02
C GLY A 187 5.39 8.45 4.97
N ALA A 188 4.68 7.38 5.34
CA ALA A 188 3.23 7.47 5.53
C ALA A 188 2.90 8.52 6.60
N SER A 189 2.06 9.48 6.27
CA SER A 189 1.60 10.50 7.22
C SER A 189 0.32 10.05 7.93
N PRO A 190 0.26 10.09 9.26
CA PRO A 190 -0.97 9.87 10.00
C PRO A 190 -1.98 11.02 9.87
N THR A 191 -1.59 12.18 9.30
CA THR A 191 -2.44 13.38 9.21
C THR A 191 -3.58 13.28 8.20
N TYR A 192 -3.51 12.34 7.24
CA TYR A 192 -4.54 12.23 6.21
C TYR A 192 -5.93 11.97 6.77
N LYS A 193 -6.92 12.61 6.12
CA LYS A 193 -8.34 12.55 6.52
C LYS A 193 -8.54 12.91 7.99
N GLU A 194 -7.94 14.03 8.41
CA GLU A 194 -8.03 14.56 9.78
C GLU A 194 -7.61 13.54 10.84
N GLY A 195 -6.48 12.86 10.62
CA GLY A 195 -5.99 11.87 11.58
C GLY A 195 -6.81 10.58 11.60
N MET A 196 -7.41 10.15 10.48
CA MET A 196 -8.32 8.99 10.44
C MET A 196 -7.67 7.73 11.03
N ALA A 197 -6.39 7.49 10.75
CA ALA A 197 -5.64 6.37 11.32
C ALA A 197 -5.63 6.41 12.86
N VAL A 198 -5.37 7.58 13.46
CA VAL A 198 -5.39 7.78 14.91
C VAL A 198 -6.82 7.61 15.46
N LYS A 199 -7.82 8.18 14.79
CA LYS A 199 -9.24 8.02 15.17
C LYS A 199 -9.67 6.55 15.18
N VAL A 200 -9.18 5.71 14.25
CA VAL A 200 -9.42 4.26 14.28
C VAL A 200 -8.75 3.61 15.50
N ALA A 201 -7.50 3.96 15.80
CA ALA A 201 -6.78 3.43 16.97
C ALA A 201 -7.47 3.79 18.31
N ILE A 202 -8.01 5.01 18.42
CA ILE A 202 -8.82 5.46 19.58
C ILE A 202 -10.07 4.61 19.73
N LYS A 203 -10.82 4.38 18.64
CA LYS A 203 -12.03 3.52 18.67
C LYS A 203 -11.72 2.09 19.08
N GLN A 204 -10.52 1.61 18.76
CA GLN A 204 -10.03 0.30 19.19
C GLN A 204 -9.51 0.27 20.64
N LYS A 205 -9.50 1.42 21.34
CA LYS A 205 -8.94 1.62 22.69
C LYS A 205 -7.48 1.16 22.83
N ASN A 206 -6.69 1.30 21.76
CA ASN A 206 -5.32 0.81 21.74
C ASN A 206 -4.32 1.96 21.92
N LEU A 207 -3.94 2.24 23.17
CA LEU A 207 -2.98 3.29 23.50
C LEU A 207 -1.63 3.09 22.80
N LYS A 208 -1.10 1.86 22.77
CA LYS A 208 0.19 1.56 22.12
C LYS A 208 0.16 1.94 20.64
N MET A 209 -0.96 1.69 19.96
CA MET A 209 -1.17 2.07 18.57
C MET A 209 -1.28 3.58 18.38
N VAL A 210 -1.96 4.29 19.29
CA VAL A 210 -2.02 5.75 19.28
C VAL A 210 -0.63 6.35 19.44
N LYS A 211 0.15 5.91 20.45
CA LYS A 211 1.53 6.36 20.65
C LYS A 211 2.39 6.11 19.41
N LEU A 212 2.28 4.92 18.78
CA LEU A 212 3.01 4.60 17.54
C LEU A 212 2.69 5.55 16.37
N LEU A 213 1.45 6.02 16.26
CA LEU A 213 1.03 6.92 15.19
C LEU A 213 1.34 8.38 15.48
N VAL A 214 1.30 8.79 16.75
CA VAL A 214 1.52 10.18 17.18
C VAL A 214 3.00 10.47 17.35
N GLU A 215 3.74 9.60 18.02
CA GLU A 215 5.15 9.81 18.35
C GLU A 215 6.07 9.43 17.20
N ARG A 216 7.22 10.11 17.08
CA ARG A 216 8.33 9.65 16.25
C ARG A 216 9.24 8.74 17.09
N ASP A 217 9.39 7.49 16.69
CA ASP A 217 10.33 6.56 17.31
C ASP A 217 11.65 6.54 16.51
N ASP A 218 12.75 6.94 17.14
CA ASP A 218 14.10 6.95 16.55
C ASP A 218 14.56 5.53 16.14
N ARG A 219 13.91 4.48 16.65
CA ARG A 219 14.28 3.07 16.42
C ARG A 219 13.70 2.47 15.14
N ASP A 220 12.85 3.20 14.43
CA ASP A 220 12.18 2.70 13.23
C ASP A 220 13.12 2.55 12.01
N GLY A 221 14.44 2.76 12.11
CA GLY A 221 15.36 2.60 10.96
C GLY A 221 15.58 1.15 10.45
N SER A 222 14.95 0.13 11.05
CA SER A 222 15.38 -1.28 10.88
C SER A 222 14.58 -2.14 9.88
N LEU A 223 13.40 -1.72 9.37
CA LEU A 223 12.58 -2.59 8.49
C LEU A 223 12.67 -2.25 7.00
N LEU A 224 13.42 -1.21 6.63
CA LEU A 224 13.72 -0.88 5.24
C LEU A 224 14.87 -1.75 4.71
N PRO A 225 14.81 -2.23 3.45
CA PRO A 225 15.94 -2.90 2.82
C PRO A 225 17.21 -2.01 2.83
N PRO A 226 18.43 -2.58 2.94
CA PRO A 226 19.69 -1.82 3.11
C PRO A 226 20.04 -0.79 2.02
N GLY A 227 19.29 -0.74 0.91
CA GLY A 227 19.48 0.19 -0.21
C GLY A 227 18.71 1.51 -0.12
N LEU A 228 17.56 1.56 0.57
CA LEU A 228 16.70 2.76 0.63
C LEU A 228 16.96 3.66 1.84
N ALA A 229 17.50 3.10 2.94
CA ALA A 229 17.82 3.84 4.15
C ALA A 229 18.93 4.91 3.96
N LYS A 230 19.68 4.85 2.85
CA LYS A 230 20.81 5.74 2.59
C LYS A 230 20.44 7.09 1.95
N ALA A 231 19.25 7.20 1.35
CA ALA A 231 18.83 8.45 0.69
C ALA A 231 18.51 9.57 1.70
N GLU A 232 18.04 9.23 2.91
CA GLU A 232 17.79 10.20 3.99
C GLU A 232 19.00 10.35 4.93
N ALA A 233 19.92 9.39 4.95
CA ALA A 233 21.10 9.41 5.82
C ALA A 233 22.23 10.37 5.37
N GLN A 234 22.16 10.95 4.16
CA GLN A 234 23.19 11.86 3.66
C GLN A 234 23.09 13.31 4.21
N ALA A 235 22.09 13.63 5.02
CA ALA A 235 22.00 14.96 5.64
C ALA A 235 22.64 15.08 7.03
N GLN A 236 22.93 14.00 7.76
CA GLN A 236 23.37 14.10 9.16
C GLN A 236 24.46 13.09 9.51
N LYS A 237 25.70 13.59 9.60
CA LYS A 237 26.81 12.88 10.25
C LYS A 237 26.41 12.49 11.68
N PRO A 238 26.84 11.32 12.20
CA PRO A 238 26.48 10.88 13.53
C PRO A 238 27.23 11.73 14.56
N GLN A 239 26.60 12.79 15.07
CA GLN A 239 27.09 13.45 16.27
C GLN A 239 26.60 12.69 17.50
N LYS A 240 27.55 12.10 18.24
CA LYS A 240 27.36 11.67 19.63
C LYS A 240 27.01 12.91 20.47
N GLY A 241 25.72 13.19 20.64
CA GLY A 241 25.27 14.30 21.46
C GLY A 241 23.74 14.34 21.56
N LYS A 242 23.23 14.26 22.79
CA LYS A 242 21.84 14.52 23.25
C LYS A 242 20.74 14.38 22.19
N ARG A 243 20.00 13.26 22.25
CA ARG A 243 18.72 13.03 21.55
C ARG A 243 17.85 14.28 21.58
N ARG A 244 17.82 15.04 20.47
CA ARG A 244 16.82 16.08 20.26
C ARG A 244 15.48 15.36 20.11
N ARG A 245 14.50 15.67 20.95
CA ARG A 245 13.15 15.12 20.81
C ARG A 245 12.62 15.57 19.46
N LEU A 246 12.43 14.65 18.52
CA LEU A 246 11.72 14.98 17.29
C LEU A 246 10.25 15.27 17.63
N GLU A 247 9.70 16.28 16.98
CA GLU A 247 8.28 16.63 17.10
C GLU A 247 7.40 15.45 16.67
N ASP A 248 6.17 15.42 17.21
CA ASP A 248 5.18 14.39 16.87
C ASP A 248 4.88 14.35 15.36
N ARG A 249 4.42 13.19 14.88
CA ARG A 249 3.99 12.99 13.49
C ARG A 249 2.66 13.67 13.19
N ILE A 250 1.85 13.89 14.22
CA ILE A 250 0.53 14.54 14.16
C ILE A 250 0.25 15.22 15.49
N GLU A 251 -0.22 16.46 15.42
CA GLU A 251 -0.72 17.18 16.58
C GLU A 251 -2.06 16.59 17.02
N VAL A 252 -2.20 16.29 18.31
CA VAL A 252 -3.44 15.79 18.88
C VAL A 252 -4.41 16.95 19.04
N ASP A 253 -5.61 16.81 18.48
CA ASP A 253 -6.65 17.84 18.51
C ASP A 253 -7.78 17.53 19.51
N GLN A 254 -8.63 18.54 19.73
CA GLN A 254 -9.81 18.40 20.58
C GLN A 254 -10.81 17.37 20.05
N SER A 255 -10.82 17.13 18.73
CA SER A 255 -11.71 16.14 18.11
C SER A 255 -11.33 14.71 18.50
N MET A 256 -10.03 14.41 18.57
CA MET A 256 -9.49 13.13 19.03
C MET A 256 -9.73 12.92 20.52
N LEU A 257 -9.60 13.96 21.35
CA LEU A 257 -9.91 13.88 22.78
C LEU A 257 -11.40 13.60 23.03
N LYS A 258 -12.29 14.35 22.36
CA LYS A 258 -13.75 14.10 22.42
C LYS A 258 -14.11 12.69 21.99
N LEU A 259 -13.45 12.17 20.95
CA LEU A 259 -13.65 10.80 20.50
C LEU A 259 -13.18 9.78 21.55
N ALA A 260 -12.04 10.00 22.20
CA ALA A 260 -11.52 9.12 23.26
C ALA A 260 -12.47 9.06 24.47
N VAL A 261 -13.03 10.20 24.88
CA VAL A 261 -14.07 10.30 25.92
C VAL A 261 -15.32 9.54 25.49
N LYS A 262 -15.83 9.77 24.28
CA LYS A 262 -17.00 9.06 23.75
C LYS A 262 -16.80 7.54 23.69
N CYS A 263 -15.59 7.08 23.38
CA CYS A 263 -15.25 5.66 23.35
C CYS A 263 -14.96 5.08 24.74
N ASN A 264 -14.95 5.88 25.81
CA ASN A 264 -14.53 5.47 27.15
C ASN A 264 -13.14 4.79 27.11
N ALA A 265 -12.14 5.51 26.59
CA ALA A 265 -10.76 5.06 26.49
C ALA A 265 -9.86 5.82 27.48
N GLY A 266 -9.97 5.49 28.77
CA GLY A 266 -9.29 6.17 29.89
C GLY A 266 -7.81 6.47 29.64
N ASP A 267 -7.02 5.43 29.37
CA ASP A 267 -5.57 5.57 29.16
C ASP A 267 -5.19 6.53 28.02
N ILE A 268 -6.04 6.62 26.99
CA ILE A 268 -5.84 7.53 25.84
C ILE A 268 -6.23 8.96 26.21
N ILE A 269 -7.30 9.13 26.99
CA ILE A 269 -7.72 10.44 27.50
C ILE A 269 -6.61 11.02 28.39
N ASP A 270 -6.08 10.20 29.30
CA ASP A 270 -4.99 10.61 30.19
C ASP A 270 -3.72 10.93 29.38
N TYR A 271 -3.39 10.12 28.38
CA TYR A 271 -2.29 10.42 27.46
C TYR A 271 -2.45 11.78 26.75
N PHE A 272 -3.64 12.06 26.19
CA PHE A 272 -3.88 13.30 25.47
C PHE A 272 -3.91 14.53 26.38
N ALA A 273 -4.53 14.43 27.56
CA ALA A 273 -4.65 15.54 28.49
C ALA A 273 -3.31 15.84 29.20
N TRP A 274 -2.62 14.81 29.70
CA TRP A 274 -1.44 14.99 30.56
C TRP A 274 -0.13 14.95 29.79
N GLU A 275 0.04 14.04 28.83
CA GLU A 275 1.30 13.93 28.08
C GLU A 275 1.33 14.88 26.87
N LYS A 276 0.21 15.08 26.17
CA LYS A 276 0.11 15.95 24.98
C LYS A 276 -0.45 17.35 25.27
N GLY A 277 -0.94 17.60 26.48
CA GLY A 277 -1.35 18.93 26.92
C GLY A 277 -2.63 19.46 26.26
N VAL A 278 -3.49 18.59 25.74
CA VAL A 278 -4.76 19.01 25.13
C VAL A 278 -5.75 19.39 26.23
N VAL A 279 -6.15 20.67 26.27
CA VAL A 279 -7.06 21.20 27.29
C VAL A 279 -8.49 20.69 27.04
N PRO A 280 -9.09 19.90 27.97
CA PRO A 280 -10.45 19.39 27.79
C PRO A 280 -11.50 20.51 27.94
N ASP A 281 -12.50 20.51 27.07
CA ASP A 281 -13.68 21.38 27.18
C ASP A 281 -14.49 21.05 28.45
N MET A 282 -15.27 22.01 28.95
CA MET A 282 -16.18 21.81 30.09
C MET A 282 -17.07 20.56 29.94
N GLN A 283 -17.62 20.32 28.75
CA GLN A 283 -18.45 19.13 28.48
C GLN A 283 -17.65 17.82 28.56
N THR A 284 -16.40 17.81 28.09
CA THR A 284 -15.52 16.64 28.20
C THR A 284 -15.12 16.38 29.64
N LEU A 285 -14.89 17.43 30.44
CA LEU A 285 -14.58 17.30 31.87
C LEU A 285 -15.76 16.68 32.64
N THR A 286 -16.99 17.11 32.39
CA THR A 286 -18.18 16.50 33.02
C THR A 286 -18.33 15.02 32.65
N SER A 287 -18.04 14.67 31.40
CA SER A 287 -18.09 13.28 30.95
C SER A 287 -16.97 12.44 31.59
N MET A 288 -15.76 12.99 31.72
CA MET A 288 -14.63 12.34 32.38
C MET A 288 -14.86 12.12 33.88
N THR A 289 -15.48 13.07 34.59
CA THR A 289 -15.80 12.92 36.02
C THR A 289 -16.92 11.91 36.25
N SER A 290 -17.90 11.82 35.35
CA SER A 290 -18.93 10.78 35.39
C SER A 290 -18.38 9.38 35.13
N MET A 291 -17.30 9.23 34.35
CA MET A 291 -16.68 7.93 34.05
C MET A 291 -15.84 7.36 35.20
N ARG A 292 -15.44 8.20 36.17
CA ARG A 292 -14.60 7.82 37.32
C ARG A 292 -15.41 7.47 38.57
N LYS A 293 -16.74 7.63 38.53
CA LYS A 293 -17.68 7.17 39.56
C LYS A 293 -18.14 5.77 39.24
#